data_AF-A0A0W0YQ39-F1
#
_entry.id   AF-A0A0W0YQ39-F1
#
_cell.length_a   1.000
_cell.length_b   1.000
_cell.length_c   1.000
_cell.angle_alpha   90.00
_cell.angle_beta   90.00
_cell.angle_gamma   90.00
#
_symmetry.space_group_name_H-M   'P 1'
#
loop_
_entity.id
_entity.type
_entity.pdbx_description
1 polymer ?
#
loop_
_entity_poly.entity_id
_entity_poly.type
_entity_poly.pdbx_seq_one_letter_code
_entity_poly.pdbx_strand_id
1 'polypeptide(L)'
;MTITELLSYFNNKKSKELTPEIAHNIAQIKEICDTEFYNQSFYGNSALNRLMLLNERVADLLTPEVIEYLFTNEPTGESKIFRNSSGMIALKDAIFHGFNDGLLVIKFMTNNEQQFGPEQYEAQKANYAKHTTRIVENIKIAAGVLKEIEDDSSHEISLIEKFERIVDTIDKIKKADKSDKLLYVPGYTSQSMRSQVKGGFSHLCSALKIAFDNEFNEVKNETLDSLCEKFLNSPNAMLDGTVIHLFYDRAHIEAALEQDTIITIGGVGYHYQDIFRAMVNKIVSAPEKYPACAKEQFDLRFTLVMNDLEKRKQQFEPDLLVISVDAKIQFLNLLHEIKDKVKAFKHDNQPEAAKAASQLHTQLFTASLEYFKAEYVTRKNYIIFNEVCAHAIHEARPVLEKHRGWKDFFAKLIVGIATLGIVPAAMAIKSKIQTGSFSFRLLKTASQKQLDCIEEQARELEPIQLMSMN
;
A
#
# COMPACT_ATOMS: atom_id res chain seq x y z
N MET A 1 -3.88 -4.80 27.05
CA MET A 1 -3.50 -3.36 27.06
C MET A 1 -2.10 -3.25 26.50
N THR A 2 -1.89 -2.39 25.53
CA THR A 2 -0.58 -2.15 24.92
C THR A 2 0.26 -1.17 25.76
N ILE A 3 1.57 -1.16 25.52
CA ILE A 3 2.47 -0.22 26.19
C ILE A 3 2.18 1.25 25.83
N THR A 4 1.73 1.53 24.61
CA THR A 4 1.37 2.89 24.17
C THR A 4 0.05 3.36 24.77
N GLU A 5 -0.91 2.46 24.95
CA GLU A 5 -2.12 2.72 25.74
C GLU A 5 -1.75 3.07 27.18
N LEU A 6 -0.82 2.33 27.79
CA LEU A 6 -0.32 2.61 29.14
C LEU A 6 0.35 3.99 29.24
N LEU A 7 1.21 4.34 28.28
CA LEU A 7 1.84 5.67 28.21
C LEU A 7 0.81 6.80 28.04
N SER A 8 -0.38 6.52 27.52
CA SER A 8 -1.46 7.53 27.40
C SER A 8 -2.15 7.84 28.73
N TYR A 9 -1.97 7.03 29.79
CA TYR A 9 -2.55 7.29 31.11
C TYR A 9 -1.97 8.54 31.77
N PHE A 10 -0.75 8.94 31.40
CA PHE A 10 -0.10 10.12 31.95
C PHE A 10 -0.74 11.43 31.48
N ASN A 11 -1.46 11.44 30.35
CA ASN A 11 -2.10 12.64 29.81
C ASN A 11 -3.11 13.29 30.76
N ASN A 12 -3.65 12.52 31.72
CA ASN A 12 -4.63 12.99 32.71
C ASN A 12 -4.03 13.21 34.10
N LYS A 13 -2.73 12.97 34.28
CA LYS A 13 -2.04 13.16 35.55
C LYS A 13 -1.61 14.61 35.71
N LYS A 14 -1.49 15.05 36.97
CA LYS A 14 -0.88 16.35 37.29
C LYS A 14 0.61 16.30 36.96
N SER A 15 1.13 17.43 36.50
CA SER A 15 2.56 17.63 36.27
C SER A 15 3.37 17.25 37.51
N LYS A 16 4.43 16.49 37.28
CA LYS A 16 5.39 16.08 38.30
C LYS A 16 6.41 17.21 38.54
N GLU A 17 6.78 17.41 39.79
CA GLU A 17 7.85 18.35 40.15
C GLU A 17 9.23 17.84 39.68
N LEU A 18 10.06 18.75 39.16
CA LEU A 18 11.43 18.45 38.76
C LEU A 18 12.34 18.40 39.99
N THR A 19 12.67 17.21 40.47
CA THR A 19 13.69 17.04 41.53
C THR A 19 15.11 17.10 40.94
N PRO A 20 16.14 17.37 41.76
CA PRO A 20 17.53 17.34 41.30
C PRO A 20 17.94 15.98 40.70
N GLU A 21 17.42 14.88 41.23
CA GLU A 21 17.66 13.53 40.73
C GLU A 21 17.02 13.31 39.36
N ILE A 22 15.76 13.71 39.17
CA ILE A 22 15.09 13.64 37.85
C ILE A 22 15.88 14.47 36.83
N ALA A 23 16.27 15.69 37.18
CA ALA A 23 17.05 16.56 36.30
C ALA A 23 18.39 15.94 35.91
N HIS A 24 19.10 15.32 36.87
CA HIS A 24 20.36 14.64 36.64
C HIS A 24 20.20 13.45 35.68
N ASN A 25 19.20 12.60 35.91
CA ASN A 25 18.94 11.43 35.07
C ASN A 25 18.55 11.83 33.64
N ILE A 26 17.70 12.84 33.47
CA ILE A 26 17.32 13.36 32.14
C ILE A 26 18.54 13.90 31.40
N ALA A 27 19.42 14.64 32.07
CA ALA A 27 20.64 15.16 31.46
C ALA A 27 21.57 14.03 30.99
N GLN A 28 21.73 12.97 31.78
CA GLN A 28 22.54 11.81 31.40
C GLN A 28 21.91 11.01 30.25
N ILE A 29 20.59 10.80 30.26
CA ILE A 29 19.89 10.15 29.13
C ILE A 29 20.10 10.97 27.86
N LYS A 30 19.96 12.29 27.94
CA LYS A 30 20.18 13.19 26.81
C LYS A 30 21.60 13.07 26.27
N GLU A 31 22.63 13.08 27.13
CA GLU A 31 24.03 12.91 26.72
C GLU A 31 24.25 11.58 25.98
N ILE A 32 23.72 10.47 26.50
CA ILE A 32 23.79 9.16 25.85
C ILE A 32 23.10 9.21 24.48
N CYS A 33 21.88 9.74 24.42
CA CYS A 33 21.11 9.82 23.18
C CYS A 33 21.77 10.69 22.11
N ASP A 34 22.33 11.83 22.50
CA ASP A 34 22.97 12.78 21.59
C ASP A 34 24.34 12.25 21.09
N THR A 35 24.97 11.35 21.85
CA THR A 35 26.27 10.76 21.49
C THR A 35 26.13 9.47 20.68
N GLU A 36 25.15 8.63 21.02
CA GLU A 36 25.07 7.25 20.50
C GLU A 36 23.87 7.02 19.59
N PHE A 37 22.78 7.76 19.77
CA PHE A 37 21.50 7.54 19.08
C PHE A 37 21.07 8.77 18.25
N TYR A 38 22.02 9.48 17.65
CA TYR A 38 21.77 10.72 16.91
C TYR A 38 21.78 10.54 15.38
N ASN A 39 22.55 9.57 14.87
CA ASN A 39 22.78 9.42 13.44
C ASN A 39 21.73 8.52 12.77
N GLN A 40 21.03 9.04 11.78
CA GLN A 40 20.05 8.30 11.01
C GLN A 40 20.69 7.81 9.71
N SER A 41 20.85 6.49 9.57
CA SER A 41 21.23 5.90 8.29
C SER A 41 19.98 5.59 7.45
N PHE A 42 18.96 4.90 7.98
CA PHE A 42 17.72 4.57 7.27
C PHE A 42 16.51 4.31 8.20
N TYR A 43 15.30 4.64 7.72
CA TYR A 43 13.98 4.28 8.30
C TYR A 43 13.52 5.03 9.57
N GLY A 44 13.68 6.36 9.56
CA GLY A 44 13.08 7.25 10.56
C GLY A 44 13.63 7.06 11.98
N ASN A 45 13.15 7.88 12.92
CA ASN A 45 13.59 7.81 14.32
C ASN A 45 13.32 6.45 14.99
N SER A 46 12.50 5.59 14.42
CA SER A 46 12.04 4.35 15.05
C SER A 46 13.18 3.37 15.38
N ALA A 47 14.14 3.13 14.48
CA ALA A 47 15.26 2.22 14.76
C ALA A 47 16.14 2.71 15.91
N LEU A 48 16.51 3.99 15.90
CA LEU A 48 17.28 4.61 16.97
C LEU A 48 16.53 4.61 18.30
N ASN A 49 15.23 4.85 18.26
CA ASN A 49 14.38 4.82 19.45
C ASN A 49 14.31 3.41 20.04
N ARG A 50 14.27 2.34 19.23
CA ARG A 50 14.34 0.97 19.73
C ARG A 50 15.71 0.63 20.32
N LEU A 51 16.79 1.04 19.67
CA LEU A 51 18.16 0.85 20.19
C LEU A 51 18.35 1.55 21.54
N MET A 52 17.81 2.75 21.69
CA MET A 52 17.77 3.45 22.97
C MET A 52 17.05 2.64 24.05
N LEU A 53 15.92 1.99 23.72
CA LEU A 53 15.14 1.15 24.65
C LEU A 53 15.79 -0.22 24.96
N LEU A 54 16.85 -0.59 24.23
CA LEU A 54 17.67 -1.78 24.48
C LEU A 54 18.92 -1.45 25.32
N ASN A 55 19.21 -0.17 25.59
CA ASN A 55 20.44 0.26 26.24
C ASN A 55 20.37 0.15 27.77
N GLU A 56 21.40 -0.46 28.38
CA GLU A 56 21.48 -0.65 29.84
C GLU A 56 21.42 0.67 30.62
N ARG A 57 22.25 1.65 30.25
CA ARG A 57 22.36 2.93 30.96
C ARG A 57 21.07 3.73 30.84
N VAL A 58 20.44 3.74 29.67
CA VAL A 58 19.13 4.39 29.49
C VAL A 58 18.10 3.71 30.40
N ALA A 59 18.08 2.38 30.44
CA ALA A 59 17.15 1.64 31.30
C ALA A 59 17.42 1.83 32.81
N ASP A 60 18.66 2.10 33.23
CA ASP A 60 18.99 2.42 34.63
C ASP A 60 18.47 3.82 35.02
N LEU A 61 18.53 4.77 34.08
CA LEU A 61 18.18 6.18 34.32
C LEU A 61 16.68 6.48 34.15
N LEU A 62 15.96 5.66 33.37
CA LEU A 62 14.50 5.74 33.22
C LEU A 62 13.77 5.15 34.43
N THR A 63 13.93 5.78 35.59
CA THR A 63 13.18 5.43 36.81
C THR A 63 11.69 5.76 36.67
N PRO A 64 10.81 5.22 37.52
CA PRO A 64 9.39 5.56 37.51
C PRO A 64 9.14 7.08 37.64
N GLU A 65 9.90 7.79 38.45
CA GLU A 65 9.79 9.23 38.67
C GLU A 65 10.21 10.03 37.44
N VAL A 66 11.28 9.59 36.75
CA VAL A 66 11.73 10.20 35.48
C VAL A 66 10.68 10.01 34.40
N ILE A 67 10.11 8.80 34.27
CA ILE A 67 9.06 8.51 33.30
C ILE A 67 7.81 9.35 33.60
N GLU A 68 7.35 9.38 34.86
CA GLU A 68 6.19 10.19 35.25
C GLU A 68 6.43 11.68 34.93
N TYR A 69 7.63 12.21 35.21
CA TYR A 69 7.98 13.58 34.84
C TYR A 69 7.94 13.80 33.32
N LEU A 70 8.60 12.95 32.54
CA LEU A 70 8.67 13.10 31.09
C LEU A 70 7.28 13.08 30.44
N PHE A 71 6.35 12.27 30.94
CA PHE A 71 5.04 12.10 30.34
C PHE A 71 3.94 13.02 30.92
N THR A 72 4.16 13.68 32.06
CA THR A 72 3.20 14.65 32.65
C THR A 72 3.57 16.11 32.46
N ASN A 73 4.78 16.39 31.96
CA ASN A 73 5.28 17.74 31.76
C ASN A 73 5.46 18.09 30.27
N GLU A 74 5.46 19.39 29.99
CA GLU A 74 5.83 19.90 28.67
C GLU A 74 7.33 19.75 28.43
N PRO A 75 7.77 19.34 27.22
CA PRO A 75 9.19 19.18 26.93
C PRO A 75 9.98 20.49 27.01
N THR A 76 11.07 20.49 27.75
CA THR A 76 12.05 21.59 27.82
C THR A 76 13.23 21.35 26.90
N GLY A 77 14.23 22.25 26.88
CA GLY A 77 15.47 22.03 26.10
C GLY A 77 16.28 20.85 26.62
N GLU A 78 16.28 20.65 27.94
CA GLU A 78 16.98 19.60 28.67
C GLU A 78 16.36 18.21 28.44
N SER A 79 15.04 18.15 28.18
CA SER A 79 14.34 16.91 27.87
C SER A 79 14.19 16.66 26.36
N LYS A 80 14.93 17.39 25.52
CA LYS A 80 14.97 17.17 24.07
C LYS A 80 16.32 16.59 23.65
N ILE A 81 16.28 15.64 22.74
CA ILE A 81 17.44 14.94 22.20
C ILE A 81 17.59 15.24 20.71
N PHE A 82 18.82 15.21 20.23
CA PHE A 82 19.17 15.56 18.86
C PHE A 82 19.06 14.35 17.92
N ARG A 83 18.62 14.61 16.70
CA ARG A 83 18.52 13.67 15.59
C ARG A 83 19.00 14.36 14.32
N ASN A 84 20.04 13.82 13.68
CA ASN A 84 20.73 14.47 12.54
C ASN A 84 19.79 14.99 11.44
N SER A 85 18.72 14.27 11.11
CA SER A 85 17.80 14.67 10.03
C SER A 85 16.55 15.42 10.50
N SER A 86 16.15 15.24 11.77
CA SER A 86 14.85 15.70 12.29
C SER A 86 15.00 16.84 13.30
N GLY A 87 16.23 17.24 13.62
CA GLY A 87 16.52 18.25 14.63
C GLY A 87 16.29 17.71 16.05
N MET A 88 15.71 18.55 16.90
CA MET A 88 15.45 18.21 18.30
C MET A 88 14.08 17.55 18.46
N ILE A 89 14.03 16.37 19.08
CA ILE A 89 12.78 15.68 19.44
C ILE A 89 12.66 15.59 20.97
N ALA A 90 11.43 15.55 21.52
CA ALA A 90 11.28 15.32 22.95
C ALA A 90 11.65 13.87 23.30
N LEU A 91 12.29 13.66 24.45
CA LEU A 91 12.65 12.33 24.93
C LEU A 91 11.40 11.45 25.14
N LYS A 92 10.30 12.03 25.62
CA LYS A 92 9.02 11.31 25.77
C LYS A 92 8.50 10.78 24.43
N ASP A 93 8.64 11.56 23.36
CA ASP A 93 8.21 11.16 22.01
C ASP A 93 9.13 10.07 21.46
N ALA A 94 10.43 10.14 21.73
CA ALA A 94 11.37 9.09 21.36
C ALA A 94 11.01 7.75 22.03
N ILE A 95 10.69 7.77 23.32
CA ILE A 95 10.23 6.59 24.07
C ILE A 95 8.92 6.07 23.49
N PHE A 96 7.92 6.95 23.33
CA PHE A 96 6.60 6.58 22.78
C PHE A 96 6.73 5.95 21.39
N HIS A 97 7.47 6.58 20.49
CA HIS A 97 7.67 6.07 19.13
C HIS A 97 8.54 4.82 19.08
N GLY A 98 9.44 4.61 20.03
CA GLY A 98 10.20 3.35 20.15
C GLY A 98 9.31 2.15 20.47
N PHE A 99 8.22 2.38 21.22
CA PHE A 99 7.24 1.37 21.57
C PHE A 99 6.06 1.26 20.58
N ASN A 100 5.94 2.16 19.61
CA ASN A 100 4.76 2.30 18.76
C ASN A 100 4.42 1.04 17.94
N ASP A 101 5.44 0.30 17.54
CA ASP A 101 5.26 -0.92 16.73
C ASP A 101 5.16 -2.19 17.60
N GLY A 102 5.18 -2.04 18.92
CA GLY A 102 5.05 -3.12 19.89
C GLY A 102 6.38 -3.68 20.39
N LEU A 103 6.29 -4.42 21.50
CA LEU A 103 7.45 -4.95 22.23
C LEU A 103 8.20 -6.05 21.45
N LEU A 104 7.48 -6.89 20.70
CA LEU A 104 8.10 -7.92 19.85
C LEU A 104 8.99 -7.33 18.76
N VAL A 105 8.67 -6.13 18.26
CA VAL A 105 9.51 -5.41 17.31
C VAL A 105 10.83 -4.99 17.97
N ILE A 106 10.80 -4.50 19.20
CA ILE A 106 12.04 -4.18 19.94
C ILE A 106 12.87 -5.45 20.16
N LYS A 107 12.23 -6.58 20.45
CA LYS A 107 12.90 -7.85 20.72
C LYS A 107 13.54 -8.48 19.49
N PHE A 108 12.86 -8.42 18.34
CA PHE A 108 13.21 -9.25 17.17
C PHE A 108 13.53 -8.45 15.90
N MET A 109 13.10 -7.20 15.76
CA MET A 109 13.36 -6.45 14.54
C MET A 109 14.83 -6.02 14.50
N THR A 110 15.54 -6.47 13.47
CA THR A 110 16.85 -5.95 13.12
C THR A 110 16.80 -4.42 13.06
N ASN A 111 17.78 -3.77 13.65
CA ASN A 111 18.00 -2.34 13.43
C ASN A 111 18.87 -2.24 12.16
N ASN A 112 18.82 -1.13 11.43
CA ASN A 112 19.39 -1.07 10.07
C ASN A 112 20.93 -0.96 10.07
N GLU A 113 21.62 -1.59 11.01
CA GLU A 113 23.07 -1.68 11.02
C GLU A 113 23.56 -2.48 9.82
N GLN A 114 24.61 -1.99 9.15
CA GLN A 114 25.22 -2.67 8.00
C GLN A 114 25.79 -4.06 8.35
N GLN A 115 26.02 -4.34 9.64
CA GLN A 115 26.57 -5.60 10.13
C GLN A 115 25.67 -6.20 11.22
N PHE A 116 24.35 -6.24 10.97
CA PHE A 116 23.44 -6.99 11.80
C PHE A 116 23.50 -8.48 11.41
N GLY A 117 23.68 -9.36 12.39
CA GLY A 117 23.85 -10.79 12.19
C GLY A 117 23.35 -11.59 13.39
N PRO A 118 23.60 -12.92 13.42
CA PRO A 118 23.08 -13.81 14.46
C PRO A 118 23.51 -13.43 15.88
N GLU A 119 24.75 -12.95 16.05
CA GLU A 119 25.26 -12.52 17.36
C GLU A 119 24.53 -11.27 17.85
N GLN A 120 24.37 -10.26 16.99
CA GLN A 120 23.63 -9.03 17.29
C GLN A 120 22.15 -9.33 17.59
N TYR A 121 21.56 -10.29 16.87
CA TYR A 121 20.19 -10.73 17.09
C TYR A 121 19.98 -11.35 18.48
N GLU A 122 20.87 -12.25 18.90
CA GLU A 122 20.78 -12.83 20.24
C GLU A 122 21.12 -11.81 21.34
N ALA A 123 22.09 -10.92 21.09
CA ALA A 123 22.39 -9.81 22.00
C ALA A 123 21.17 -8.88 22.16
N GLN A 124 20.44 -8.58 21.09
CA GLN A 124 19.22 -7.79 21.14
C GLN A 124 18.14 -8.48 21.98
N LYS A 125 17.93 -9.80 21.81
CA LYS A 125 16.99 -10.57 22.63
C LYS A 125 17.37 -10.56 24.12
N ALA A 126 18.66 -10.67 24.43
CA ALA A 126 19.16 -10.58 25.80
C ALA A 126 18.97 -9.17 26.39
N ASN A 127 19.30 -8.13 25.63
CA ASN A 127 19.12 -6.74 26.02
C ASN A 127 17.65 -6.40 26.21
N TYR A 128 16.76 -6.92 25.36
CA TYR A 128 15.32 -6.79 25.55
C TYR A 128 14.88 -7.39 26.90
N ALA A 129 15.28 -8.64 27.16
CA ALA A 129 14.89 -9.37 28.36
C ALA A 129 15.39 -8.72 29.66
N LYS A 130 16.52 -8.00 29.62
CA LYS A 130 17.12 -7.34 30.79
C LYS A 130 16.73 -5.87 30.92
N HIS A 131 16.72 -5.12 29.83
CA HIS A 131 16.66 -3.65 29.84
C HIS A 131 15.28 -3.13 29.43
N THR A 132 14.73 -3.60 28.31
CA THR A 132 13.41 -3.14 27.85
C THR A 132 12.30 -3.56 28.81
N THR A 133 12.34 -4.80 29.31
CA THR A 133 11.38 -5.29 30.33
C THR A 133 11.42 -4.45 31.61
N ARG A 134 12.60 -4.01 32.04
CA ARG A 134 12.76 -3.11 33.20
C ARG A 134 12.15 -1.73 32.93
N ILE A 135 12.39 -1.16 31.74
CA ILE A 135 11.75 0.11 31.34
C ILE A 135 10.22 -0.05 31.38
N VAL A 136 9.70 -1.14 30.83
CA VAL A 136 8.26 -1.44 30.82
C VAL A 136 7.70 -1.54 32.24
N GLU A 137 8.40 -2.21 33.16
CA GLU A 137 7.99 -2.28 34.57
C GLU A 137 8.03 -0.90 35.25
N ASN A 138 9.05 -0.09 34.98
CA ASN A 138 9.11 1.28 35.50
C ASN A 138 7.95 2.14 34.96
N ILE A 139 7.54 1.95 33.70
CA ILE A 139 6.35 2.60 33.13
C ILE A 139 5.08 2.16 33.88
N LYS A 140 4.92 0.86 34.18
CA LYS A 140 3.77 0.35 34.96
C LYS A 140 3.69 0.95 36.35
N ILE A 141 4.83 0.98 37.06
CA ILE A 141 4.94 1.59 38.39
C ILE A 141 4.58 3.08 38.30
N ALA A 142 5.18 3.80 37.35
CA ALA A 142 4.92 5.22 37.13
C ALA A 142 3.44 5.50 36.79
N ALA A 143 2.79 4.63 36.03
CA ALA A 143 1.38 4.77 35.67
C ALA A 143 0.44 4.37 36.83
N GLY A 144 0.93 3.62 37.82
CA GLY A 144 0.10 3.03 38.88
C GLY A 144 -0.80 1.89 38.38
N VAL A 145 -0.38 1.19 37.32
CA VAL A 145 -1.17 0.13 36.68
C VAL A 145 -0.52 -1.22 36.92
N LEU A 146 -1.25 -2.13 37.57
CA LEU A 146 -0.81 -3.51 37.85
C LEU A 146 -1.21 -4.51 36.76
N LYS A 147 -1.91 -4.07 35.71
CA LYS A 147 -2.35 -4.96 34.63
C LYS A 147 -1.14 -5.50 33.87
N GLU A 148 -1.25 -6.75 33.42
CA GLU A 148 -0.31 -7.30 32.46
C GLU A 148 -0.41 -6.53 31.15
N ILE A 149 0.76 -6.24 30.57
CA ILE A 149 0.85 -5.65 29.24
C ILE A 149 0.80 -6.83 28.29
N GLU A 150 -0.15 -6.78 27.37
CA GLU A 150 -0.23 -7.77 26.31
C GLU A 150 0.87 -7.43 25.31
N ASP A 151 1.75 -8.40 25.05
CA ASP A 151 2.43 -8.43 23.77
C ASP A 151 1.33 -8.58 22.72
N ASP A 152 1.33 -7.71 21.71
CA ASP A 152 0.26 -7.52 20.68
C ASP A 152 0.00 -8.78 19.80
N SER A 153 0.46 -9.95 20.22
CA SER A 153 0.37 -11.25 19.58
C SER A 153 -0.86 -12.08 19.99
N SER A 154 -1.85 -11.50 20.68
CA SER A 154 -2.92 -12.27 21.36
C SER A 154 -3.98 -12.91 20.45
N HIS A 155 -3.82 -12.85 19.13
CA HIS A 155 -4.61 -13.66 18.20
C HIS A 155 -3.67 -14.59 17.44
N GLU A 156 -3.71 -15.87 17.82
CA GLU A 156 -2.87 -16.97 17.34
C GLU A 156 -3.24 -17.36 15.89
N ILE A 157 -3.16 -16.41 14.97
CA ILE A 157 -3.28 -16.63 13.53
C ILE A 157 -2.00 -17.32 13.07
N SER A 158 -2.12 -18.45 12.37
CA SER A 158 -0.95 -19.16 11.86
C SER A 158 -0.18 -18.33 10.82
N LEU A 159 1.12 -18.58 10.65
CA LEU A 159 1.95 -17.83 9.69
C LEU A 159 1.40 -17.89 8.25
N ILE A 160 0.92 -19.07 7.81
CA ILE A 160 0.32 -19.24 6.48
C ILE A 160 -0.98 -18.45 6.37
N GLU A 161 -1.82 -18.44 7.41
CA GLU A 161 -3.05 -17.67 7.41
C GLU A 161 -2.80 -16.16 7.41
N LYS A 162 -1.79 -15.67 8.15
CA LYS A 162 -1.35 -14.27 8.08
C LYS A 162 -0.95 -13.92 6.65
N PHE A 163 -0.12 -14.76 6.02
CA PHE A 163 0.36 -14.53 4.66
C PHE A 163 -0.78 -14.48 3.64
N GLU A 164 -1.68 -15.46 3.64
CA GLU A 164 -2.79 -15.47 2.66
C GLU A 164 -3.78 -14.33 2.89
N ARG A 165 -4.04 -13.92 4.15
CA ARG A 165 -4.87 -12.72 4.44
C ARG A 165 -4.23 -11.44 3.89
N ILE A 166 -2.90 -11.31 3.97
CA ILE A 166 -2.17 -10.17 3.40
C ILE A 166 -2.32 -10.18 1.87
N VAL A 167 -2.06 -11.32 1.22
CA VAL A 167 -2.18 -11.45 -0.24
C VAL A 167 -3.60 -11.13 -0.69
N ASP A 168 -4.61 -11.73 -0.08
CA ASP A 168 -6.02 -11.48 -0.39
C ASP A 168 -6.39 -10.00 -0.25
N THR A 169 -5.85 -9.32 0.77
CA THR A 169 -6.08 -7.90 0.99
C THR A 169 -5.41 -7.08 -0.09
N ILE A 170 -4.13 -7.31 -0.38
CA ILE A 170 -3.39 -6.61 -1.43
C ILE A 170 -4.05 -6.80 -2.81
N ASP A 171 -4.50 -8.02 -3.13
CA ASP A 171 -5.19 -8.30 -4.39
C ASP A 171 -6.51 -7.52 -4.51
N LYS A 172 -7.27 -7.38 -3.42
CA LYS A 172 -8.48 -6.52 -3.40
C LYS A 172 -8.14 -5.06 -3.61
N ILE A 173 -7.09 -4.56 -2.95
CA ILE A 173 -6.60 -3.19 -3.10
C ILE A 173 -6.18 -2.91 -4.55
N LYS A 174 -5.46 -3.86 -5.17
CA LYS A 174 -5.03 -3.80 -6.56
C LYS A 174 -6.22 -3.81 -7.53
N LYS A 175 -7.21 -4.68 -7.31
CA LYS A 175 -8.47 -4.71 -8.08
C LYS A 175 -9.26 -3.41 -7.94
N ALA A 176 -9.19 -2.75 -6.78
CA ALA A 176 -9.80 -1.46 -6.52
C ALA A 176 -9.02 -0.26 -7.10
N ASP A 177 -7.91 -0.50 -7.82
CA ASP A 177 -7.05 0.55 -8.41
C ASP A 177 -6.45 1.48 -7.34
N LYS A 178 -6.10 0.92 -6.17
CA LYS A 178 -5.55 1.66 -5.02
C LYS A 178 -4.08 1.32 -4.73
N SER A 179 -3.38 0.68 -5.66
CA SER A 179 -1.95 0.30 -5.49
C SER A 179 -1.04 1.47 -5.14
N ASP A 180 -1.21 2.63 -5.78
CA ASP A 180 -0.38 3.81 -5.47
C ASP A 180 -0.64 4.35 -4.06
N LYS A 181 -1.86 4.17 -3.54
CA LYS A 181 -2.21 4.54 -2.17
C LYS A 181 -1.66 3.54 -1.15
N LEU A 182 -1.65 2.25 -1.50
CA LEU A 182 -1.01 1.20 -0.70
C LEU A 182 0.48 1.50 -0.51
N LEU A 183 1.17 1.77 -1.63
CA LEU A 183 2.62 1.96 -1.70
C LEU A 183 3.07 3.40 -1.42
N TYR A 184 2.19 4.24 -0.88
CA TYR A 184 2.54 5.62 -0.55
C TYR A 184 3.52 5.66 0.63
N VAL A 185 4.73 6.17 0.36
CA VAL A 185 5.75 6.49 1.37
C VAL A 185 6.23 7.91 1.09
N PRO A 186 6.19 8.84 2.06
CA PRO A 186 6.66 10.21 1.86
C PRO A 186 8.08 10.25 1.29
N GLY A 187 8.27 10.98 0.20
CA GLY A 187 9.57 11.10 -0.49
C GLY A 187 9.84 10.01 -1.54
N TYR A 188 8.96 9.02 -1.69
CA TYR A 188 9.11 7.94 -2.67
C TYR A 188 7.87 7.79 -3.54
N THR A 189 8.08 7.45 -4.82
CA THR A 189 6.98 7.06 -5.72
C THR A 189 6.70 5.56 -5.58
N SER A 190 5.48 5.11 -5.91
CA SER A 190 5.15 3.68 -5.93
C SER A 190 6.08 2.88 -6.85
N GLN A 191 6.48 3.46 -8.00
CA GLN A 191 7.46 2.86 -8.89
C GLN A 191 8.86 2.75 -8.26
N SER A 192 9.29 3.75 -7.48
CA SER A 192 10.54 3.67 -6.73
C SER A 192 10.51 2.54 -5.71
N MET A 193 9.41 2.40 -4.97
CA MET A 193 9.22 1.30 -4.01
C MET A 193 9.33 -0.07 -4.70
N ARG A 194 8.62 -0.28 -5.82
CA ARG A 194 8.72 -1.52 -6.61
C ARG A 194 10.15 -1.80 -7.10
N SER A 195 10.84 -0.77 -7.60
CA SER A 195 12.23 -0.92 -8.07
C SER A 195 13.20 -1.28 -6.94
N GLN A 196 12.98 -0.78 -5.72
CA GLN A 196 13.82 -1.10 -4.58
C GLN A 196 13.67 -2.57 -4.15
N VAL A 197 12.50 -3.18 -4.33
CA VAL A 197 12.29 -4.62 -4.11
C VAL A 197 13.22 -5.47 -4.97
N LYS A 198 13.38 -5.11 -6.25
CA LYS A 198 14.36 -5.78 -7.13
C LYS A 198 15.79 -5.63 -6.62
N GLY A 199 16.16 -4.45 -6.14
CA GLY A 199 17.46 -4.23 -5.50
C GLY A 199 17.65 -5.09 -4.25
N GLY A 200 16.65 -5.16 -3.37
CA GLY A 200 16.65 -6.02 -2.19
C GLY A 200 16.77 -7.51 -2.55
N PHE A 201 16.11 -7.96 -3.61
CA PHE A 201 16.26 -9.33 -4.12
C PHE A 201 17.66 -9.61 -4.69
N SER A 202 18.26 -8.64 -5.40
CA SER A 202 19.65 -8.77 -5.85
C SER A 202 20.63 -8.87 -4.65
N HIS A 203 20.40 -8.13 -3.57
CA HIS A 203 21.20 -8.22 -2.35
C HIS A 203 21.01 -9.57 -1.65
N LEU A 204 19.77 -10.07 -1.56
CA LEU A 204 19.48 -11.41 -1.06
C LEU A 204 20.28 -12.47 -1.83
N CYS A 205 20.23 -12.46 -3.17
CA CYS A 205 21.01 -13.38 -4.00
C CYS A 205 22.51 -13.26 -3.72
N SER A 206 23.02 -12.03 -3.58
CA SER A 206 24.42 -11.77 -3.25
C SER A 206 24.83 -12.34 -1.89
N ALA A 207 24.00 -12.14 -0.85
CA ALA A 207 24.22 -12.68 0.49
C ALA A 207 24.23 -14.22 0.50
N LEU A 208 23.47 -14.84 -0.40
CA LEU A 208 23.42 -16.29 -0.61
C LEU A 208 24.49 -16.81 -1.59
N LYS A 209 25.31 -15.92 -2.18
CA LYS A 209 26.29 -16.22 -3.22
C LYS A 209 25.66 -16.89 -4.45
N ILE A 210 24.46 -16.44 -4.82
CA ILE A 210 23.70 -16.88 -5.99
C ILE A 210 23.80 -15.80 -7.07
N ALA A 211 24.08 -16.21 -8.31
CA ALA A 211 24.17 -15.29 -9.43
C ALA A 211 22.77 -14.79 -9.84
N PHE A 212 22.56 -13.47 -9.75
CA PHE A 212 21.35 -12.79 -10.22
C PHE A 212 21.67 -11.88 -11.40
N ASP A 213 20.97 -12.09 -12.50
CA ASP A 213 21.04 -11.27 -13.69
C ASP A 213 19.99 -10.15 -13.61
N ASN A 214 20.47 -8.94 -13.36
CA ASN A 214 19.60 -7.77 -13.21
C ASN A 214 18.95 -7.34 -14.53
N GLU A 215 19.50 -7.69 -15.69
CA GLU A 215 18.90 -7.30 -16.97
C GLU A 215 17.69 -8.20 -17.28
N PHE A 216 17.83 -9.50 -17.02
CA PHE A 216 16.81 -10.50 -17.35
C PHE A 216 15.94 -10.92 -16.15
N ASN A 217 16.17 -10.36 -14.96
CA ASN A 217 15.53 -10.78 -13.70
C ASN A 217 15.69 -12.29 -13.46
N GLU A 218 16.88 -12.83 -13.71
CA GLU A 218 17.12 -14.27 -13.73
C GLU A 218 18.07 -14.71 -12.62
N VAL A 219 17.66 -15.73 -11.86
CA VAL A 219 18.54 -16.47 -10.95
C VAL A 219 19.08 -17.69 -11.68
N LYS A 220 20.37 -17.68 -12.01
CA LYS A 220 21.03 -18.72 -12.82
C LYS A 220 21.42 -19.92 -11.97
N ASN A 221 21.27 -21.13 -12.53
CA ASN A 221 21.69 -22.40 -11.92
C ASN A 221 21.05 -22.67 -10.54
N GLU A 222 19.82 -22.22 -10.33
CA GLU A 222 19.10 -22.34 -9.06
C GLU A 222 17.67 -22.82 -9.32
N THR A 223 17.06 -23.48 -8.33
CA THR A 223 15.61 -23.77 -8.33
C THR A 223 14.93 -22.93 -7.24
N LEU A 224 13.62 -22.71 -7.35
CA LEU A 224 12.88 -22.03 -6.29
C LEU A 224 13.06 -22.73 -4.93
N ASP A 225 13.00 -24.07 -4.94
CA ASP A 225 13.18 -24.89 -3.75
C ASP A 225 14.54 -24.66 -3.08
N SER A 226 15.63 -24.76 -3.86
CA SER A 226 17.00 -24.58 -3.37
C SER A 226 17.28 -23.13 -2.94
N LEU A 227 16.75 -22.13 -3.65
CA LEU A 227 16.81 -20.72 -3.23
C LEU A 227 16.16 -20.53 -1.85
N CYS A 228 14.94 -21.05 -1.67
CA CYS A 228 14.23 -20.96 -0.40
C CYS A 228 14.98 -21.70 0.71
N GLU A 229 15.47 -22.91 0.46
CA GLU A 229 16.27 -23.67 1.44
C GLU A 229 17.53 -22.93 1.86
N LYS A 230 18.27 -22.34 0.91
CA LYS A 230 19.47 -21.55 1.22
C LYS A 230 19.15 -20.33 2.06
N PHE A 231 18.08 -19.61 1.73
CA PHE A 231 17.68 -18.42 2.49
C PHE A 231 17.23 -18.77 3.91
N LEU A 232 16.29 -19.72 4.04
CA LEU A 232 15.71 -20.10 5.32
C LEU A 232 16.74 -20.74 6.27
N ASN A 233 17.79 -21.37 5.75
CA ASN A 233 18.89 -21.93 6.54
C ASN A 233 20.07 -20.95 6.75
N SER A 234 19.97 -19.69 6.29
CA SER A 234 21.03 -18.69 6.42
C SER A 234 20.60 -17.55 7.35
N PRO A 235 20.81 -17.69 8.67
CA PRO A 235 20.62 -16.59 9.63
C PRO A 235 21.37 -15.33 9.21
N ASN A 236 22.57 -15.45 8.64
CA ASN A 236 23.34 -14.30 8.15
C ASN A 236 22.59 -13.55 7.04
N ALA A 237 22.11 -14.24 6.00
CA ALA A 237 21.40 -13.57 4.91
C ALA A 237 20.04 -13.03 5.36
N MET A 238 19.39 -13.72 6.29
CA MET A 238 18.10 -13.29 6.83
C MET A 238 18.21 -12.10 7.77
N LEU A 239 19.32 -11.97 8.51
CA LEU A 239 19.59 -10.89 9.47
C LEU A 239 20.43 -9.74 8.86
N ASP A 240 20.80 -9.86 7.59
CA ASP A 240 21.51 -8.83 6.83
C ASP A 240 20.63 -7.60 6.53
N GLY A 241 21.04 -6.45 7.08
CA GLY A 241 20.41 -5.15 6.86
C GLY A 241 20.35 -4.70 5.40
N THR A 242 21.14 -5.28 4.48
CA THR A 242 21.10 -4.95 3.05
C THR A 242 19.91 -5.57 2.30
N VAL A 243 19.27 -6.59 2.90
CA VAL A 243 18.05 -7.23 2.38
C VAL A 243 16.79 -6.45 2.82
N ILE A 244 16.96 -5.31 3.48
CA ILE A 244 15.88 -4.48 4.04
C ILE A 244 14.76 -4.19 3.03
N HIS A 245 15.15 -3.80 1.81
CA HIS A 245 14.23 -3.44 0.72
C HIS A 245 13.46 -4.62 0.11
N LEU A 246 13.57 -5.83 0.66
CA LEU A 246 12.76 -6.98 0.26
C LEU A 246 11.96 -7.55 1.44
N PHE A 247 12.63 -7.74 2.58
CA PHE A 247 12.11 -8.60 3.64
C PHE A 247 11.85 -7.89 4.97
N TYR A 248 12.40 -6.70 5.21
CA TYR A 248 12.37 -6.13 6.56
C TYR A 248 11.27 -5.15 6.76
N ASP A 249 11.16 -4.17 5.89
CA ASP A 249 10.19 -3.15 6.12
C ASP A 249 8.86 -3.50 5.47
N ARG A 250 7.82 -3.04 6.16
CA ARG A 250 6.43 -3.27 5.77
C ARG A 250 6.17 -2.82 4.34
N ALA A 251 6.66 -1.63 3.97
CA ALA A 251 6.32 -0.99 2.71
C ALA A 251 6.90 -1.75 1.52
N HIS A 252 8.12 -2.30 1.66
CA HIS A 252 8.73 -3.12 0.62
C HIS A 252 8.15 -4.53 0.54
N ILE A 253 7.70 -5.13 1.65
CA ILE A 253 6.91 -6.37 1.59
C ILE A 253 5.60 -6.13 0.84
N GLU A 254 4.86 -5.06 1.16
CA GLU A 254 3.66 -4.68 0.42
C GLU A 254 3.95 -4.46 -1.06
N ALA A 255 5.02 -3.74 -1.40
CA ALA A 255 5.45 -3.54 -2.79
C ALA A 255 5.84 -4.85 -3.48
N ALA A 256 6.49 -5.78 -2.78
CA ALA A 256 6.85 -7.09 -3.32
C ALA A 256 5.60 -7.91 -3.64
N LEU A 257 4.64 -7.96 -2.71
CA LEU A 257 3.41 -8.72 -2.89
C LEU A 257 2.42 -8.06 -3.85
N GLU A 258 2.44 -6.74 -4.04
CA GLU A 258 1.52 -6.04 -4.96
C GLU A 258 1.92 -6.16 -6.43
N GLN A 259 3.22 -6.17 -6.73
CA GLN A 259 3.72 -6.02 -8.10
C GLN A 259 3.67 -7.31 -8.93
N ASP A 260 3.53 -7.17 -10.26
CA ASP A 260 3.52 -8.29 -11.23
C ASP A 260 4.92 -8.63 -11.79
N THR A 261 5.99 -8.23 -11.10
CA THR A 261 7.36 -8.52 -11.54
C THR A 261 7.61 -10.02 -11.51
N ILE A 262 8.01 -10.58 -12.65
CA ILE A 262 8.38 -11.99 -12.80
C ILE A 262 9.90 -12.11 -12.65
N ILE A 263 10.33 -13.00 -11.75
CA ILE A 263 11.70 -13.46 -11.57
C ILE A 263 11.81 -14.86 -12.17
N THR A 264 12.76 -15.05 -13.09
CA THR A 264 13.03 -16.38 -13.67
C THR A 264 14.02 -17.13 -12.78
N ILE A 265 13.63 -18.28 -12.25
CA ILE A 265 14.48 -19.14 -11.42
C ILE A 265 14.51 -20.53 -12.05
N GLY A 266 15.68 -20.95 -12.53
CA GLY A 266 15.82 -22.25 -13.20
C GLY A 266 14.97 -22.40 -14.47
N GLY A 267 14.75 -21.29 -15.20
CA GLY A 267 13.93 -21.26 -16.41
C GLY A 267 12.42 -21.17 -16.18
N VAL A 268 11.95 -21.10 -14.92
CA VAL A 268 10.53 -20.94 -14.58
C VAL A 268 10.29 -19.53 -14.03
N GLY A 269 9.22 -18.87 -14.47
CA GLY A 269 8.84 -17.54 -14.00
C GLY A 269 8.00 -17.59 -12.72
N TYR A 270 8.38 -16.79 -11.72
CA TYR A 270 7.70 -16.66 -10.44
C TYR A 270 7.47 -15.18 -10.09
N HIS A 271 6.32 -14.85 -9.50
CA HIS A 271 6.14 -13.56 -8.84
C HIS A 271 6.79 -13.59 -7.45
N TYR A 272 7.03 -12.42 -6.86
CA TYR A 272 7.48 -12.35 -5.47
C TYR A 272 6.49 -13.03 -4.51
N GLN A 273 5.18 -12.92 -4.75
CA GLN A 273 4.17 -13.65 -3.98
C GLN A 273 4.44 -15.16 -3.96
N ASP A 274 4.79 -15.75 -5.11
CA ASP A 274 5.07 -17.19 -5.22
C ASP A 274 6.32 -17.58 -4.40
N ILE A 275 7.35 -16.73 -4.43
CA ILE A 275 8.60 -16.93 -3.68
C ILE A 275 8.34 -16.87 -2.18
N PHE A 276 7.63 -15.84 -1.70
CA PHE A 276 7.25 -15.71 -0.29
C PHE A 276 6.36 -16.88 0.15
N ARG A 277 5.37 -17.27 -0.65
CA ARG A 277 4.49 -18.42 -0.37
C ARG A 277 5.27 -19.71 -0.21
N ALA A 278 6.25 -19.96 -1.08
CA ALA A 278 7.12 -21.13 -0.99
C ALA A 278 7.94 -21.14 0.31
N MET A 279 8.49 -20.00 0.72
CA MET A 279 9.22 -19.86 1.99
C MET A 279 8.31 -20.11 3.20
N VAL A 280 7.11 -19.54 3.21
CA VAL A 280 6.12 -19.73 4.29
C VAL A 280 5.72 -21.19 4.42
N ASN A 281 5.37 -21.84 3.31
CA ASN A 281 4.98 -23.25 3.31
C ASN A 281 6.09 -24.14 3.86
N LYS A 282 7.35 -23.84 3.51
CA LYS A 282 8.51 -24.53 4.08
C LYS A 282 8.58 -24.38 5.59
N ILE A 283 8.54 -23.14 6.11
CA ILE A 283 8.57 -22.88 7.56
C ILE A 283 7.42 -23.59 8.29
N VAL A 284 6.20 -23.54 7.75
CA VAL A 284 5.02 -24.13 8.40
C VAL A 284 5.03 -25.66 8.35
N SER A 285 5.51 -26.25 7.25
CA SER A 285 5.52 -27.70 7.07
C SER A 285 6.58 -28.43 7.89
N ALA A 286 7.71 -27.78 8.19
CA ALA A 286 8.83 -28.35 8.94
C ALA A 286 9.57 -27.27 9.75
N PRO A 287 8.93 -26.65 10.76
CA PRO A 287 9.50 -25.51 11.48
C PRO A 287 10.81 -25.84 12.20
N GLU A 288 10.98 -27.08 12.66
CA GLU A 288 12.19 -27.57 13.33
C GLU A 288 13.41 -27.73 12.40
N LYS A 289 13.20 -27.75 11.07
CA LYS A 289 14.28 -27.84 10.09
C LYS A 289 15.06 -26.52 9.99
N TYR A 290 14.42 -25.40 10.29
CA TYR A 290 15.00 -24.07 10.09
C TYR A 290 15.41 -23.43 11.41
N PRO A 291 16.43 -22.54 11.41
CA PRO A 291 16.77 -21.73 12.57
C PRO A 291 15.55 -20.96 13.11
N ALA A 292 15.46 -20.79 14.43
CA ALA A 292 14.33 -20.12 15.07
C ALA A 292 14.06 -18.72 14.51
N CYS A 293 15.13 -17.98 14.16
CA CYS A 293 15.02 -16.65 13.56
C CYS A 293 14.20 -16.63 12.26
N ALA A 294 14.16 -17.73 11.50
CA ALA A 294 13.34 -17.83 10.30
C ALA A 294 11.85 -17.67 10.61
N LYS A 295 11.34 -18.47 11.54
CA LYS A 295 9.95 -18.38 11.95
C LYS A 295 9.67 -17.03 12.63
N GLU A 296 10.56 -16.59 13.52
CA GLU A 296 10.40 -15.34 14.27
C GLU A 296 10.33 -14.12 13.35
N GLN A 297 11.23 -14.01 12.35
CA GLN A 297 11.22 -12.89 11.41
C GLN A 297 9.99 -12.92 10.49
N PHE A 298 9.64 -14.06 9.89
CA PHE A 298 8.46 -14.12 9.03
C PHE A 298 7.17 -13.79 9.80
N ASP A 299 7.03 -14.32 11.02
CA ASP A 299 5.87 -14.05 11.86
C ASP A 299 5.77 -12.58 12.26
N LEU A 300 6.88 -11.98 12.72
CA LEU A 300 6.93 -10.57 13.08
C LEU A 300 6.55 -9.67 11.91
N ARG A 301 7.18 -9.88 10.74
CA ARG A 301 7.05 -8.99 9.58
C ARG A 301 5.64 -9.06 8.98
N PHE A 302 5.06 -10.25 8.88
CA PHE A 302 3.69 -10.40 8.40
C PHE A 302 2.67 -9.93 9.43
N THR A 303 2.95 -10.04 10.73
CA THR A 303 2.09 -9.40 11.74
C THR A 303 2.07 -7.88 11.55
N LEU A 304 3.23 -7.25 11.31
CA LEU A 304 3.31 -5.80 11.05
C LEU A 304 2.55 -5.39 9.78
N VAL A 305 2.72 -6.13 8.69
CA VAL A 305 2.00 -5.87 7.44
C VAL A 305 0.49 -6.05 7.62
N MET A 306 0.06 -7.15 8.22
CA MET A 306 -1.35 -7.44 8.45
C MET A 306 -2.02 -6.37 9.33
N ASN A 307 -1.37 -5.98 10.45
CA ASN A 307 -1.91 -4.98 11.37
C ASN A 307 -2.04 -3.61 10.70
N ASP A 308 -1.04 -3.20 9.91
CA ASP A 308 -1.09 -1.93 9.19
C ASP A 308 -2.14 -1.94 8.07
N LEU A 309 -2.28 -3.03 7.33
CA LEU A 309 -3.33 -3.19 6.32
C LEU A 309 -4.72 -3.10 6.94
N GLU A 310 -4.97 -3.74 8.09
CA GLU A 310 -6.25 -3.63 8.78
C GLU A 310 -6.49 -2.21 9.30
N LYS A 311 -5.46 -1.55 9.86
CA LYS A 311 -5.54 -0.15 10.31
C LYS A 311 -5.89 0.81 9.16
N ARG A 312 -5.34 0.58 7.97
CA ARG A 312 -5.58 1.42 6.77
C ARG A 312 -6.70 0.92 5.89
N LYS A 313 -7.41 -0.15 6.25
CA LYS A 313 -8.42 -0.82 5.42
C LYS A 313 -9.48 0.10 4.83
N GLN A 314 -10.02 1.01 5.64
CA GLN A 314 -11.00 2.02 5.20
C GLN A 314 -10.46 2.92 4.09
N GLN A 315 -9.15 3.16 4.06
CA GLN A 315 -8.51 3.96 3.02
C GLN A 315 -8.48 3.26 1.67
N PHE A 316 -8.63 1.94 1.65
CA PHE A 316 -8.63 1.13 0.44
C PHE A 316 -10.01 0.63 0.05
N GLU A 317 -11.04 0.97 0.83
CA GLU A 317 -12.40 0.76 0.36
C GLU A 317 -12.53 1.42 -1.02
N PRO A 318 -13.03 0.66 -2.02
CA PRO A 318 -13.17 1.20 -3.35
C PRO A 318 -14.03 2.45 -3.25
N ASP A 319 -13.63 3.51 -3.93
CA ASP A 319 -14.52 4.64 -4.12
C ASP A 319 -15.76 4.03 -4.80
N LEU A 320 -16.89 3.97 -4.09
CA LEU A 320 -18.12 3.38 -4.63
C LEU A 320 -18.62 4.29 -5.75
N LEU A 321 -18.03 4.12 -6.93
CA LEU A 321 -18.44 4.78 -8.15
C LEU A 321 -19.72 4.09 -8.61
N VAL A 322 -20.85 4.63 -8.18
CA VAL A 322 -22.15 4.11 -8.57
C VAL A 322 -22.43 4.56 -10.01
N ILE A 323 -22.40 3.62 -10.94
CA ILE A 323 -22.98 3.85 -12.27
C ILE A 323 -24.46 4.14 -12.06
N SER A 324 -24.91 5.32 -12.49
CA SER A 324 -26.33 5.66 -12.44
C SER A 324 -27.14 4.62 -13.21
N VAL A 325 -28.16 4.05 -12.58
CA VAL A 325 -29.10 3.11 -13.22
C VAL A 325 -29.67 3.72 -14.51
N ASP A 326 -29.98 5.01 -14.48
CA ASP A 326 -30.47 5.75 -15.66
C ASP A 326 -29.43 5.78 -16.79
N ALA A 327 -28.16 6.07 -16.48
CA ALA A 327 -27.10 6.09 -17.48
C ALA A 327 -26.88 4.70 -18.11
N LYS A 328 -26.95 3.64 -17.28
CA LYS A 328 -26.89 2.25 -17.75
C LYS A 328 -28.05 1.93 -18.69
N ILE A 329 -29.28 2.30 -18.33
CA ILE A 329 -30.47 2.10 -19.17
C ILE A 329 -30.33 2.87 -20.49
N GLN A 330 -29.89 4.13 -20.45
CA GLN A 330 -29.70 4.95 -21.64
C GLN A 330 -28.69 4.34 -22.60
N PHE A 331 -27.56 3.87 -22.10
CA PHE A 331 -26.55 3.20 -22.94
C PHE A 331 -27.07 1.89 -23.54
N LEU A 332 -27.78 1.06 -22.76
CA LEU A 332 -28.38 -0.17 -23.26
C LEU A 332 -29.44 0.08 -24.33
N ASN A 333 -30.21 1.17 -24.22
CA ASN A 333 -31.16 1.59 -25.25
C ASN A 333 -30.44 1.99 -26.56
N LEU A 334 -29.30 2.67 -26.47
CA LEU A 334 -28.49 3.00 -27.64
C LEU A 334 -27.94 1.73 -28.32
N LEU A 335 -27.51 0.71 -27.56
CA LEU A 335 -27.15 -0.59 -28.14
C LEU A 335 -28.33 -1.24 -28.85
N HIS A 336 -29.53 -1.18 -28.27
CA HIS A 336 -30.73 -1.70 -28.92
C HIS A 336 -31.01 -0.99 -30.26
N GLU A 337 -30.86 0.33 -30.30
CA GLU A 337 -31.03 1.12 -31.53
C GLU A 337 -30.02 0.71 -32.63
N ILE A 338 -28.75 0.43 -32.28
CA ILE A 338 -27.77 -0.10 -33.25
C ILE A 338 -28.26 -1.44 -33.80
N LYS A 339 -28.74 -2.34 -32.93
CA LYS A 339 -29.24 -3.66 -33.33
C LYS A 339 -30.44 -3.56 -34.28
N ASP A 340 -31.33 -2.61 -34.08
CA ASP A 340 -32.46 -2.37 -34.98
C ASP A 340 -32.01 -1.76 -36.31
N LYS A 341 -31.05 -0.84 -36.30
CA LYS A 341 -30.43 -0.32 -37.54
C LYS A 341 -29.73 -1.41 -38.35
N VAL A 342 -29.10 -2.40 -37.70
CA VAL A 342 -28.54 -3.57 -38.39
C VAL A 342 -29.62 -4.33 -39.15
N LYS A 343 -30.82 -4.53 -38.57
CA LYS A 343 -31.94 -5.20 -39.24
C LYS A 343 -32.44 -4.37 -40.43
N ALA A 344 -32.58 -3.05 -40.25
CA ALA A 344 -33.00 -2.14 -41.30
C ALA A 344 -32.03 -2.17 -42.50
N PHE A 345 -30.72 -2.08 -42.26
CA PHE A 345 -29.74 -2.18 -43.35
C PHE A 345 -29.77 -3.51 -44.10
N LYS A 346 -30.05 -4.62 -43.41
CA LYS A 346 -30.26 -5.92 -44.06
C LYS A 346 -31.51 -5.91 -44.93
N HIS A 347 -32.60 -5.28 -44.47
CA HIS A 347 -33.83 -5.16 -45.23
C HIS A 347 -33.66 -4.27 -46.47
N ASP A 348 -32.95 -3.16 -46.34
CA ASP A 348 -32.69 -2.18 -47.39
C ASP A 348 -31.57 -2.62 -48.37
N ASN A 349 -31.06 -3.85 -48.24
CA ASN A 349 -29.98 -4.42 -49.05
C ASN A 349 -28.68 -3.59 -49.02
N GLN A 350 -28.29 -3.11 -47.83
CA GLN A 350 -27.07 -2.34 -47.57
C GLN A 350 -26.07 -3.17 -46.75
N PRO A 351 -25.40 -4.17 -47.35
CA PRO A 351 -24.62 -5.17 -46.60
C PRO A 351 -23.40 -4.59 -45.88
N GLU A 352 -22.72 -3.59 -46.45
CA GLU A 352 -21.55 -2.95 -45.84
C GLU A 352 -21.94 -2.19 -44.56
N ALA A 353 -23.04 -1.43 -44.60
CA ALA A 353 -23.55 -0.71 -43.44
C ALA A 353 -24.08 -1.67 -42.36
N ALA A 354 -24.76 -2.75 -42.77
CA ALA A 354 -25.20 -3.79 -41.84
C ALA A 354 -24.02 -4.46 -41.12
N LYS A 355 -22.92 -4.73 -41.84
CA LYS A 355 -21.70 -5.30 -41.28
C LYS A 355 -21.05 -4.34 -40.28
N ALA A 356 -20.82 -3.09 -40.67
CA ALA A 356 -20.19 -2.08 -39.80
C ALA A 356 -21.02 -1.82 -38.52
N ALA A 357 -22.34 -1.68 -38.64
CA ALA A 357 -23.22 -1.50 -37.48
C ALA A 357 -23.25 -2.75 -36.58
N SER A 358 -23.18 -3.96 -37.15
CA SER A 358 -23.12 -5.18 -36.37
C SER A 358 -21.80 -5.32 -35.60
N GLN A 359 -20.68 -4.92 -36.21
CA GLN A 359 -19.37 -4.92 -35.55
C GLN A 359 -19.34 -3.90 -34.41
N LEU A 360 -19.84 -2.68 -34.66
CA LEU A 360 -19.99 -1.65 -33.63
C LEU A 360 -20.82 -2.16 -32.44
N HIS A 361 -22.00 -2.74 -32.69
CA HIS A 361 -22.83 -3.31 -31.64
C HIS A 361 -22.08 -4.35 -30.81
N THR A 362 -21.43 -5.32 -31.47
CA THR A 362 -20.73 -6.41 -30.79
C THR A 362 -19.61 -5.89 -29.91
N GLN A 363 -18.75 -5.01 -30.42
CA GLN A 363 -17.64 -4.45 -29.64
C GLN A 363 -18.14 -3.66 -28.41
N LEU A 364 -19.13 -2.77 -28.61
CA LEU A 364 -19.71 -1.98 -27.50
C LEU A 364 -20.43 -2.86 -26.47
N PHE A 365 -21.17 -3.87 -26.91
CA PHE A 365 -21.88 -4.79 -26.02
C PHE A 365 -20.90 -5.59 -25.16
N THR A 366 -19.84 -6.15 -25.77
CA THR A 366 -18.78 -6.87 -25.04
C THR A 366 -18.10 -5.97 -24.02
N ALA A 367 -17.65 -4.78 -24.42
CA ALA A 367 -17.03 -3.82 -23.52
C ALA A 367 -17.96 -3.45 -22.34
N SER A 368 -19.26 -3.26 -22.61
CA SER A 368 -20.23 -2.96 -21.56
C SER A 368 -20.48 -4.12 -20.61
N LEU A 369 -20.43 -5.37 -21.08
CA LEU A 369 -20.56 -6.53 -20.22
C LEU A 369 -19.37 -6.64 -19.28
N GLU A 370 -18.16 -6.41 -19.76
CA GLU A 370 -16.95 -6.41 -18.94
C GLU A 370 -17.00 -5.28 -17.90
N TYR A 371 -17.33 -4.06 -18.33
CA TYR A 371 -17.43 -2.90 -17.45
C TYR A 371 -18.53 -3.04 -16.38
N PHE A 372 -19.71 -3.55 -16.75
CA PHE A 372 -20.85 -3.69 -15.83
C PHE A 372 -20.78 -4.93 -14.93
N LYS A 373 -19.93 -5.92 -15.25
CA LYS A 373 -19.70 -7.12 -14.41
C LYS A 373 -18.54 -6.95 -13.45
N ALA A 374 -17.74 -5.90 -13.58
CA ALA A 374 -16.64 -5.63 -12.67
C ALA A 374 -17.17 -5.55 -11.22
N GLU A 375 -16.49 -6.23 -10.31
CA GLU A 375 -16.81 -6.20 -8.87
C GLU A 375 -16.81 -4.76 -8.33
N TYR A 376 -15.89 -3.93 -8.87
CA TYR A 376 -15.78 -2.51 -8.59
C TYR A 376 -15.70 -1.72 -9.90
N VAL A 377 -16.47 -0.64 -9.97
CA VAL A 377 -16.35 0.37 -11.03
C VAL A 377 -15.20 1.27 -10.63
N THR A 378 -14.08 1.21 -11.36
CA THR A 378 -12.88 2.01 -11.09
C THR A 378 -12.61 2.99 -12.23
N ARG A 379 -11.78 4.01 -11.98
CA ARG A 379 -11.35 4.95 -13.02
C ARG A 379 -10.63 4.22 -14.16
N LYS A 380 -9.74 3.29 -13.82
CA LYS A 380 -9.06 2.44 -14.81
C LYS A 380 -10.02 1.63 -15.67
N ASN A 381 -11.01 0.96 -15.06
CA ASN A 381 -11.99 0.17 -15.82
C ASN A 381 -12.82 1.07 -16.75
N TYR A 382 -13.14 2.29 -16.32
CA TYR A 382 -13.81 3.26 -17.18
C TYR A 382 -12.92 3.72 -18.35
N ILE A 383 -11.63 3.99 -18.12
CA ILE A 383 -10.69 4.38 -19.19
C ILE A 383 -10.64 3.28 -20.26
N ILE A 384 -10.46 2.02 -19.85
CA ILE A 384 -10.44 0.87 -20.77
C ILE A 384 -11.76 0.77 -21.54
N PHE A 385 -12.90 0.84 -20.85
CA PHE A 385 -14.22 0.83 -21.48
C PHE A 385 -14.37 1.96 -22.51
N ASN A 386 -13.98 3.18 -22.15
CA ASN A 386 -14.08 4.36 -22.99
C ASN A 386 -13.18 4.25 -24.22
N GLU A 387 -11.94 3.79 -24.08
CA GLU A 387 -11.00 3.56 -25.19
C GLU A 387 -11.53 2.52 -26.18
N VAL A 388 -12.04 1.38 -25.69
CA VAL A 388 -12.64 0.35 -26.55
C VAL A 388 -13.84 0.91 -27.30
N CYS A 389 -14.71 1.67 -26.64
CA CYS A 389 -15.87 2.29 -27.28
C CYS A 389 -15.46 3.35 -28.31
N ALA A 390 -14.48 4.19 -27.99
CA ALA A 390 -13.97 5.23 -28.89
C ALA A 390 -13.36 4.61 -30.15
N HIS A 391 -12.57 3.55 -30.00
CA HIS A 391 -12.02 2.79 -31.11
C HIS A 391 -13.12 2.17 -31.99
N ALA A 392 -14.10 1.50 -31.38
CA ALA A 392 -15.24 0.90 -32.10
C ALA A 392 -16.03 1.94 -32.92
N ILE A 393 -16.27 3.11 -32.33
CA ILE A 393 -16.91 4.23 -33.01
C ILE A 393 -16.05 4.72 -34.18
N HIS A 394 -14.74 4.89 -33.96
CA HIS A 394 -13.81 5.35 -34.98
C HIS A 394 -13.78 4.43 -36.21
N GLU A 395 -13.75 3.11 -36.00
CA GLU A 395 -13.78 2.12 -37.09
C GLU A 395 -15.10 2.14 -37.87
N ALA A 396 -16.23 2.29 -37.18
CA ALA A 396 -17.56 2.25 -37.80
C ALA A 396 -17.95 3.56 -38.51
N ARG A 397 -17.40 4.70 -38.06
CA ARG A 397 -17.77 6.05 -38.50
C ARG A 397 -17.68 6.25 -40.03
N PRO A 398 -16.61 5.86 -40.74
CA PRO A 398 -16.46 6.12 -42.18
C PRO A 398 -17.53 5.46 -43.07
N VAL A 399 -18.10 4.35 -42.59
CA VAL A 399 -19.18 3.64 -43.29
C VAL A 399 -20.53 4.22 -42.89
N LEU A 400 -20.79 4.32 -41.59
CA LEU A 400 -22.13 4.60 -41.07
C LEU A 400 -22.55 6.07 -41.22
N GLU A 401 -21.62 7.03 -41.16
CA GLU A 401 -21.96 8.46 -41.33
C GLU A 401 -22.48 8.84 -42.72
N LYS A 402 -22.28 7.98 -43.72
CA LYS A 402 -22.86 8.14 -45.06
C LYS A 402 -24.38 7.96 -45.06
N HIS A 403 -24.93 7.36 -44.00
CA HIS A 403 -26.35 7.06 -43.85
C HIS A 403 -27.04 8.08 -42.93
N ARG A 404 -28.29 8.42 -43.27
CA ARG A 404 -29.06 9.47 -42.57
C ARG A 404 -29.22 9.15 -41.08
N GLY A 405 -28.97 10.15 -40.24
CA GLY A 405 -29.21 10.09 -38.79
C GLY A 405 -28.07 9.49 -37.96
N TRP A 406 -27.03 8.93 -38.57
CA TRP A 406 -25.91 8.34 -37.83
C TRP A 406 -24.99 9.35 -37.14
N LYS A 407 -24.86 10.57 -37.68
CA LYS A 407 -24.09 11.63 -37.02
C LYS A 407 -24.69 12.04 -35.67
N ASP A 408 -26.01 12.21 -35.62
CA ASP A 408 -26.74 12.48 -34.37
C ASP A 408 -26.68 11.29 -33.42
N PHE A 409 -26.75 10.07 -33.97
CA PHE A 409 -26.62 8.84 -33.18
C PHE A 409 -25.24 8.73 -32.51
N PHE A 410 -24.14 8.96 -33.24
CA PHE A 410 -22.80 8.93 -32.65
C PHE A 410 -22.62 9.99 -31.55
N ALA A 411 -23.18 11.18 -31.71
CA ALA A 411 -23.17 12.20 -30.66
C ALA A 411 -23.87 11.70 -29.38
N LYS A 412 -25.07 11.10 -29.51
CA LYS A 412 -25.78 10.50 -28.37
C LYS A 412 -25.00 9.36 -27.73
N LEU A 413 -24.35 8.53 -28.54
CA LEU A 413 -23.56 7.42 -28.08
C LEU A 413 -22.34 7.87 -27.27
N ILE A 414 -21.59 8.87 -27.77
CA ILE A 414 -20.45 9.46 -27.06
C ILE A 414 -20.90 10.06 -25.72
N VAL A 415 -22.01 10.81 -25.70
CA VAL A 415 -22.57 11.33 -24.45
C VAL A 415 -22.99 10.19 -23.52
N GLY A 416 -23.63 9.14 -24.03
CA GLY A 416 -24.01 7.95 -23.26
C GLY A 416 -22.80 7.30 -22.58
N ILE A 417 -21.70 7.11 -23.31
CA ILE A 417 -20.43 6.58 -22.79
C ILE A 417 -19.84 7.51 -21.73
N ALA A 418 -19.84 8.82 -21.96
CA ALA A 418 -19.35 9.80 -20.99
C ALA A 418 -20.17 9.78 -19.69
N THR A 419 -21.49 9.63 -19.78
CA THR A 419 -22.38 9.56 -18.60
C THR A 419 -22.29 8.26 -17.81
N LEU A 420 -21.66 7.22 -18.36
CA LEU A 420 -21.30 6.00 -17.63
C LEU A 420 -20.01 6.15 -16.80
N GLY A 421 -19.30 7.28 -16.94
CA GLY A 421 -18.13 7.64 -16.16
C GLY A 421 -18.45 8.23 -14.78
N ILE A 422 -17.43 8.75 -14.11
CA ILE A 422 -17.47 9.17 -12.70
C ILE A 422 -18.31 10.44 -12.51
N VAL A 423 -19.09 10.46 -11.41
CA VAL A 423 -20.19 11.36 -11.06
C VAL A 423 -19.98 12.88 -11.31
N PRO A 424 -18.80 13.51 -11.16
CA PRO A 424 -18.67 14.95 -11.44
C PRO A 424 -18.84 15.29 -12.94
N ALA A 425 -18.27 14.49 -13.84
CA ALA A 425 -18.40 14.69 -15.29
C ALA A 425 -19.84 14.39 -15.75
N ALA A 426 -20.44 13.32 -15.24
CA ALA A 426 -21.83 12.99 -15.50
C ALA A 426 -22.80 14.06 -14.98
N MET A 427 -22.54 14.67 -13.82
CA MET A 427 -23.35 15.79 -13.29
C MET A 427 -23.15 17.09 -14.06
N ALA A 428 -21.93 17.41 -14.51
CA ALA A 428 -21.67 18.59 -15.35
C ALA A 428 -22.33 18.47 -16.73
N ILE A 429 -22.33 17.27 -17.32
CA ILE A 429 -23.04 16.96 -18.56
C ILE A 429 -24.56 16.98 -18.32
N LYS A 430 -25.04 16.33 -17.25
CA LYS A 430 -26.48 16.28 -16.90
C LYS A 430 -27.05 17.66 -16.58
N SER A 431 -26.33 18.52 -15.88
CA SER A 431 -26.77 19.90 -15.59
C SER A 431 -26.80 20.74 -16.87
N LYS A 432 -25.82 20.62 -17.77
CA LYS A 432 -25.86 21.26 -19.10
C LYS A 432 -26.99 20.75 -20.00
N ILE A 433 -27.37 19.47 -19.88
CA ILE A 433 -28.53 18.88 -20.55
C ILE A 433 -29.85 19.40 -19.93
N GLN A 434 -29.97 19.46 -18.61
CA GLN A 434 -31.19 19.89 -17.89
C GLN A 434 -31.45 21.40 -17.97
N THR A 435 -30.41 22.23 -18.02
CA THR A 435 -30.50 23.69 -18.21
C THR A 435 -30.91 24.09 -19.64
N GLY A 436 -31.16 23.14 -20.54
CA GLY A 436 -31.76 23.39 -21.86
C GLY A 436 -30.81 23.94 -22.92
N SER A 437 -29.49 23.99 -22.67
CA SER A 437 -28.54 24.49 -23.69
C SER A 437 -28.20 23.46 -24.78
N PHE A 438 -28.41 22.16 -24.54
CA PHE A 438 -28.29 21.11 -25.55
C PHE A 438 -29.64 20.81 -26.22
N SER A 439 -30.09 21.76 -27.04
CA SER A 439 -31.13 21.51 -28.03
C SER A 439 -30.54 20.64 -29.16
N PHE A 440 -30.75 19.32 -29.10
CA PHE A 440 -30.42 18.39 -30.20
C PHE A 440 -31.17 18.70 -31.52
N ARG A 441 -32.04 19.72 -31.54
CA ARG A 441 -32.71 20.23 -32.76
C ARG A 441 -31.86 21.24 -33.56
N LEU A 442 -30.70 21.68 -33.05
CA LEU A 442 -29.80 22.65 -33.71
C LEU A 442 -28.62 22.04 -34.47
N LEU A 443 -28.48 20.70 -34.56
CA LEU A 443 -27.45 20.02 -35.36
C LEU A 443 -27.70 20.07 -36.89
N LYS A 444 -28.24 21.19 -37.37
CA LYS A 444 -28.19 21.55 -38.79
C LYS A 444 -26.94 22.41 -38.99
N THR A 445 -25.94 21.79 -39.62
CA THR A 445 -24.75 22.39 -40.23
C THR A 445 -23.70 23.02 -39.30
N ALA A 446 -22.83 22.16 -38.74
CA ALA A 446 -21.37 22.32 -38.55
C ALA A 446 -20.81 21.09 -37.78
N SER A 447 -21.29 19.90 -38.14
CA SER A 447 -21.29 18.72 -37.27
C SER A 447 -19.92 18.09 -37.01
N GLN A 448 -18.92 18.30 -37.89
CA GLN A 448 -17.59 17.71 -37.72
C GLN A 448 -16.84 18.37 -36.54
N LYS A 449 -16.66 19.69 -36.59
CA LYS A 449 -16.03 20.48 -35.50
C LYS A 449 -16.74 20.35 -34.16
N GLN A 450 -18.06 20.14 -34.17
CA GLN A 450 -18.85 20.00 -32.95
C GLN A 450 -18.75 18.61 -32.34
N LEU A 451 -18.66 17.55 -33.16
CA LEU A 451 -18.33 16.21 -32.68
C LEU A 451 -16.90 16.17 -32.14
N ASP A 452 -15.95 16.77 -32.87
CA ASP A 452 -14.57 16.90 -32.42
C ASP A 452 -14.50 17.69 -31.10
N CYS A 453 -15.26 18.77 -30.96
CA CYS A 453 -15.34 19.56 -29.72
C CYS A 453 -16.02 18.81 -28.56
N ILE A 454 -17.04 17.99 -28.82
CA ILE A 454 -17.65 17.12 -27.79
C ILE A 454 -16.67 16.01 -27.39
N GLU A 455 -15.94 15.46 -28.34
CA GLU A 455 -14.91 14.45 -28.11
C GLU A 455 -13.73 15.04 -27.32
N GLU A 456 -13.34 16.28 -27.62
CA GLU A 456 -12.32 17.07 -26.92
C GLU A 456 -12.80 17.49 -25.52
N GLN A 457 -14.03 17.97 -25.36
CA GLN A 457 -14.62 18.27 -24.05
C GLN A 457 -14.84 17.02 -23.20
N ALA A 458 -15.20 15.88 -23.80
CA ALA A 458 -15.29 14.61 -23.10
C ALA A 458 -13.91 14.11 -22.64
N ARG A 459 -12.85 14.42 -23.39
CA ARG A 459 -11.45 14.16 -22.99
C ARG A 459 -10.95 15.16 -21.92
N GLU A 460 -11.39 16.42 -21.94
CA GLU A 460 -11.03 17.47 -20.97
C GLU A 460 -11.78 17.38 -19.63
N LEU A 461 -12.87 16.61 -19.55
CA LEU A 461 -13.58 16.30 -18.31
C LEU A 461 -12.78 15.31 -17.45
N GLU A 462 -11.56 15.69 -17.08
CA GLU A 462 -10.84 15.05 -15.98
C GLU A 462 -11.55 15.35 -14.64
N PRO A 463 -11.58 14.39 -13.69
CA PRO A 463 -12.22 14.59 -12.42
C PRO A 463 -11.43 15.60 -11.58
N ILE A 464 -12.11 16.66 -11.14
CA ILE A 464 -11.65 17.46 -9.99
C ILE A 464 -11.68 16.54 -8.78
N GLN A 465 -10.52 16.30 -8.17
CA GLN A 465 -10.43 15.67 -6.86
C GLN A 465 -11.30 16.46 -5.88
N LEU A 466 -12.35 15.82 -5.35
CA LEU A 466 -12.99 16.31 -4.14
C LEU A 466 -11.93 16.22 -3.03
N MET A 467 -11.32 17.36 -2.70
CA MET A 467 -10.58 17.49 -1.46
C MET A 467 -11.56 17.13 -0.34
N SER A 468 -11.21 16.11 0.44
CA SER A 468 -11.93 15.79 1.67
C SER A 468 -11.91 17.03 2.55
N MET A 469 -13.07 17.67 2.73
CA MET A 469 -13.24 18.65 3.78
C MET A 469 -13.38 17.89 5.10
N ASN A 470 -12.29 17.95 5.87
CA ASN A 470 -12.05 17.58 7.27
C ASN A 470 -12.26 16.13 7.70
#